data_AF-A0AAU8G4H3-F1
#
_entry.id   AF-A0AAU8G4H3-F1
#
_cell.length_a   1.000
_cell.length_b   1.000
_cell.length_c   1.000
_cell.angle_alpha   90.00
_cell.angle_beta   90.00
_cell.angle_gamma   90.00
#
_symmetry.space_group_name_H-M   'P 1'
#
loop_
_entity.id
_entity.type
_entity.pdbx_description
1 polymer ?
#
loop_
_entity_poly.entity_id
_entity_poly.type
_entity_poly.pdbx_seq_one_letter_code
_entity_poly.pdbx_strand_id
1 'polypeptide(L)'
;MIAAIGTVASVPAAHAHEDAPPPAEVADDVFDKVPLVTEGLADPFELDVAEDGRVVYIQRTGQVKVLEQDTLRQFTALDLDYGLDLLTQSDGLLGLTLDNDFVENGWVYLLWSDPDVATMNLSRFTMGPDNVIDRGSEKRLLDFTIWRGEGRANSHMAGSLAMGPDGNLYVATGDNTDPFNQQGYTPIDERPGRRAYDAQATSANTDDLRGKILRITPQDDGTYTVPEGNLFPPGRRTRGPRSTAWASATRSASPSILRPVPSWSVTTGPTPGWRTRCGVRKGWSSSSG
;
A
#
# COMPACT_ATOMS: atom_id res chain seq x y z
N MET A 1 -34.27 51.49 -10.65
CA MET A 1 -33.71 50.20 -10.21
C MET A 1 -33.51 49.35 -11.45
N ILE A 2 -32.27 49.24 -11.93
CA ILE A 2 -31.94 48.49 -13.15
C ILE A 2 -31.64 47.06 -12.70
N ALA A 3 -32.51 46.12 -13.07
CA ALA A 3 -32.29 44.69 -12.87
C ALA A 3 -31.50 44.16 -14.08
N ALA A 4 -30.23 43.80 -13.85
CA ALA A 4 -29.42 43.09 -14.83
C ALA A 4 -29.82 41.62 -14.83
N ILE A 5 -30.43 41.15 -15.93
CA ILE A 5 -30.68 39.74 -16.19
C ILE A 5 -29.41 39.19 -16.84
N GLY A 6 -28.61 38.48 -16.04
CA GLY A 6 -27.43 37.76 -16.54
C GLY A 6 -27.86 36.49 -17.26
N THR A 7 -27.59 36.42 -18.56
CA THR A 7 -27.64 35.19 -19.36
C THR A 7 -26.64 34.17 -18.82
N VAL A 8 -27.12 32.97 -18.46
CA VAL A 8 -26.28 31.82 -18.17
C VAL A 8 -25.81 31.24 -19.51
N ALA A 9 -24.51 31.31 -19.80
CA ALA A 9 -23.94 30.60 -20.93
C ALA A 9 -23.97 29.09 -20.65
N SER A 10 -24.68 28.33 -21.48
CA SER A 10 -24.60 26.88 -21.49
C SER A 10 -23.20 26.46 -21.97
N VAL A 11 -22.42 25.84 -21.09
CA VAL A 11 -21.20 25.12 -21.48
C VAL A 11 -21.63 23.91 -22.31
N PRO A 12 -21.13 23.71 -23.54
CA PRO A 12 -21.44 22.50 -24.27
C PRO A 12 -20.81 21.31 -23.55
N ALA A 13 -21.58 20.23 -23.38
CA ALA A 13 -21.05 18.95 -22.95
C ALA A 13 -19.86 18.59 -23.85
N ALA A 14 -18.75 18.18 -23.24
CA ALA A 14 -17.62 17.64 -23.97
C ALA A 14 -18.12 16.51 -24.87
N HIS A 15 -17.94 16.67 -26.19
CA HIS A 15 -18.18 15.60 -27.13
C HIS A 15 -17.24 14.46 -26.75
N ALA A 16 -17.80 13.31 -26.42
CA ALA A 16 -17.02 12.08 -26.36
C ALA A 16 -16.35 11.91 -27.73
N HIS A 17 -15.06 11.60 -27.74
CA HIS A 17 -14.37 11.14 -28.93
C HIS A 17 -15.00 9.79 -29.34
N GLU A 18 -16.05 9.81 -30.15
CA GLU A 18 -16.74 8.59 -30.63
C GLU A 18 -15.99 7.86 -31.76
N ASP A 19 -14.83 8.38 -32.23
CA ASP A 19 -14.08 7.81 -33.36
C ASP A 19 -12.69 7.24 -33.00
N ALA A 20 -12.41 6.94 -31.72
CA ALA A 20 -11.24 6.14 -31.39
C ALA A 20 -11.55 4.67 -31.72
N PRO A 21 -10.80 3.99 -32.63
CA PRO A 21 -10.96 2.56 -32.80
C PRO A 21 -10.75 1.88 -31.44
N PRO A 22 -11.51 0.82 -31.13
CA PRO A 22 -11.33 0.09 -29.88
C PRO A 22 -9.85 -0.30 -29.75
N PRO A 23 -9.27 -0.27 -28.53
CA PRO A 23 -7.92 -0.76 -28.31
C PRO A 23 -7.81 -2.13 -28.96
N ALA A 24 -6.82 -2.32 -29.84
CA ALA A 24 -6.59 -3.62 -30.46
C ALA A 24 -6.55 -4.68 -29.35
N GLU A 25 -7.44 -5.68 -29.43
CA GLU A 25 -7.38 -6.82 -28.53
C GLU A 25 -6.03 -7.50 -28.75
N VAL A 26 -5.11 -7.30 -27.82
CA VAL A 26 -3.86 -8.04 -27.79
C VAL A 26 -4.25 -9.46 -27.44
N ALA A 27 -4.13 -10.37 -28.40
CA ALA A 27 -4.45 -11.77 -28.20
C ALA A 27 -3.65 -12.34 -27.01
N ASP A 28 -4.28 -13.22 -26.23
CA ASP A 28 -3.71 -13.79 -25.01
C ASP A 28 -2.46 -14.67 -25.28
N ASP A 29 -2.12 -14.92 -26.55
CA ASP A 29 -0.96 -15.70 -27.03
C ASP A 29 0.32 -14.86 -27.26
N VAL A 30 0.28 -13.55 -27.02
CA VAL A 30 1.46 -12.66 -27.17
C VAL A 30 2.32 -12.63 -25.89
N PHE A 31 1.91 -13.29 -24.80
CA PHE A 31 2.64 -13.36 -23.54
C PHE A 31 2.75 -14.80 -23.00
N ASP A 32 3.97 -15.19 -22.62
CA ASP A 32 4.19 -16.42 -21.88
C ASP A 32 4.03 -16.20 -20.37
N LYS A 33 3.16 -17.00 -19.73
CA LYS A 33 3.09 -17.08 -18.27
C LYS A 33 4.22 -17.97 -17.77
N VAL A 34 5.28 -17.35 -17.26
CA VAL A 34 6.39 -18.07 -16.60
C VAL A 34 6.18 -18.03 -15.08
N PRO A 35 5.92 -19.17 -14.41
CA PRO A 35 5.87 -19.21 -12.96
C PRO A 35 7.29 -19.05 -12.39
N LEU A 36 7.47 -18.06 -11.53
CA LEU A 36 8.76 -17.81 -10.88
C LEU A 36 8.96 -18.68 -9.62
N VAL A 37 7.87 -18.95 -8.90
CA VAL A 37 7.83 -19.80 -7.70
C VAL A 37 6.56 -20.64 -7.76
N THR A 38 6.68 -21.95 -7.51
CA THR A 38 5.55 -22.90 -7.58
C THR A 38 5.27 -23.64 -6.27
N GLU A 39 6.15 -23.51 -5.28
CA GLU A 39 6.06 -24.23 -4.01
C GLU A 39 6.56 -23.38 -2.84
N GLY A 40 6.27 -23.79 -1.60
CA GLY A 40 6.72 -23.07 -0.40
C GLY A 40 6.07 -21.69 -0.20
N LEU A 41 5.02 -21.37 -0.97
CA LEU A 41 4.22 -20.16 -0.79
C LEU A 41 3.22 -20.36 0.34
N ALA A 42 3.24 -19.46 1.33
CA ALA A 42 2.26 -19.41 2.41
C ALA A 42 1.63 -18.02 2.47
N ASP A 43 0.52 -17.83 1.79
CA ASP A 43 -0.21 -16.56 1.69
C ASP A 43 0.68 -15.39 1.19
N PRO A 44 1.25 -15.48 -0.04
CA PRO A 44 2.05 -14.42 -0.63
C PRO A 44 1.20 -13.16 -0.85
N PHE A 45 1.76 -12.00 -0.51
CA PHE A 45 0.96 -10.76 -0.40
C PHE A 45 1.47 -9.62 -1.29
N GLU A 46 2.72 -9.19 -1.11
CA GLU A 46 3.33 -8.12 -1.89
C GLU A 46 4.75 -8.52 -2.34
N LEU A 47 5.21 -7.94 -3.44
CA LEU A 47 6.57 -8.12 -3.96
C LEU A 47 7.13 -6.81 -4.47
N ASP A 48 8.45 -6.75 -4.55
CA ASP A 48 9.19 -5.68 -5.20
C ASP A 48 10.46 -6.21 -5.88
N VAL A 49 10.93 -5.47 -6.88
CA VAL A 49 12.03 -5.90 -7.75
C VAL A 49 13.14 -4.87 -7.68
N ALA A 50 14.31 -5.29 -7.20
CA ALA A 50 15.51 -4.46 -7.15
C ALA A 50 16.07 -4.23 -8.56
N GLU A 51 16.87 -3.17 -8.72
CA GLU A 51 17.52 -2.85 -10.00
C GLU A 51 18.48 -3.96 -10.49
N ASP A 52 19.07 -4.71 -9.55
CA ASP A 52 19.93 -5.85 -9.84
C ASP A 52 19.16 -7.15 -10.19
N GLY A 53 17.83 -7.07 -10.26
CA GLY A 53 16.94 -8.17 -10.67
C GLY A 53 16.50 -9.10 -9.52
N ARG A 54 16.95 -8.87 -8.27
CA ARG A 54 16.41 -9.61 -7.12
C ARG A 54 14.92 -9.30 -6.94
N VAL A 55 14.11 -10.35 -6.78
CA VAL A 55 12.70 -10.20 -6.41
C VAL A 55 12.58 -10.46 -4.92
N VAL A 56 12.18 -9.44 -4.17
CA VAL A 56 11.86 -9.56 -2.75
C VAL A 56 10.34 -9.67 -2.64
N TYR A 57 9.82 -10.64 -1.91
CA TYR A 57 8.39 -10.76 -1.69
C TYR A 57 8.08 -11.12 -0.25
N ILE A 58 6.90 -10.72 0.21
CA ILE A 58 6.41 -11.03 1.54
C ILE A 58 5.28 -12.03 1.48
N GLN A 59 5.21 -12.80 2.55
CA GLN A 59 4.09 -13.65 2.89
C GLN A 59 3.41 -13.07 4.12
N ARG A 60 2.07 -13.03 4.11
CA ARG A 60 1.30 -12.53 5.24
C ARG A 60 1.61 -13.28 6.53
N THR A 61 2.08 -14.53 6.42
CA THR A 61 2.59 -15.36 7.52
C THR A 61 3.90 -14.87 8.15
N GLY A 62 4.43 -13.70 7.78
CA GLY A 62 5.55 -13.05 8.46
C GLY A 62 6.92 -13.26 7.83
N GLN A 63 6.99 -13.91 6.66
CA GLN A 63 8.25 -14.19 5.98
C GLN A 63 8.53 -13.16 4.88
N VAL A 64 9.76 -12.61 4.89
CA VAL A 64 10.34 -11.93 3.74
C VAL A 64 11.19 -12.94 2.99
N LYS A 65 10.95 -13.07 1.69
CA LYS A 65 11.61 -14.01 0.79
C LYS A 65 12.37 -13.26 -0.28
N VAL A 66 13.49 -13.82 -0.70
CA VAL A 66 14.27 -13.33 -1.86
C VAL A 66 14.31 -14.44 -2.90
N LEU A 67 14.04 -14.07 -4.14
CA LEU A 67 14.14 -14.92 -5.32
C LEU A 67 15.24 -14.37 -6.24
N GLU A 68 16.21 -15.23 -6.53
CA GLU A 68 17.19 -15.01 -7.60
C GLU A 68 16.54 -15.42 -8.94
N GLN A 69 16.38 -14.47 -9.88
CA GLN A 69 15.66 -14.74 -11.13
C GLN A 69 16.39 -15.71 -12.07
N ASP A 70 17.72 -15.73 -12.06
CA ASP A 70 18.51 -16.60 -12.95
C ASP A 70 18.45 -18.07 -12.54
N THR A 71 18.43 -18.33 -11.23
CA THR A 71 18.46 -19.69 -10.66
C THR A 71 17.09 -20.17 -10.20
N LEU A 72 16.12 -19.26 -10.09
CA LEU A 72 14.81 -19.46 -9.44
C LEU A 72 14.92 -20.00 -8.00
N ARG A 73 16.06 -19.77 -7.35
CA ARG A 73 16.31 -20.20 -5.98
C ARG A 73 15.70 -19.18 -5.01
N GLN A 74 15.00 -19.69 -4.01
CA GLN A 74 14.34 -18.87 -2.97
C GLN A 74 15.02 -19.00 -1.61
N PHE A 75 15.07 -17.90 -0.85
CA PHE A 75 15.56 -17.87 0.54
C PHE A 75 14.58 -17.12 1.42
N THR A 76 14.57 -17.46 2.70
CA THR A 76 13.98 -16.60 3.72
C THR A 76 15.01 -15.59 4.17
N ALA A 77 14.76 -14.31 3.91
CA ALA A 77 15.59 -13.21 4.38
C ALA A 77 15.24 -12.78 5.81
N LEU A 78 13.96 -12.87 6.18
CA LEU A 78 13.44 -12.59 7.52
C LEU A 78 12.26 -13.51 7.82
N ASP A 79 12.14 -13.93 9.07
CA ASP A 79 10.94 -14.55 9.61
C ASP A 79 10.53 -13.84 10.91
N LEU A 80 9.31 -13.28 10.93
CA LEU A 80 8.73 -12.65 12.11
C LEU A 80 8.14 -13.66 13.11
N ASP A 81 8.10 -14.95 12.74
CA ASP A 81 7.60 -16.07 13.56
C ASP A 81 6.14 -15.89 13.99
N TYR A 82 5.27 -15.61 13.02
CA TYR A 82 3.85 -15.41 13.30
C TYR A 82 3.11 -16.71 13.59
N GLY A 83 2.43 -16.72 14.74
CA GLY A 83 1.43 -17.73 15.06
C GLY A 83 0.15 -17.60 14.22
N LEU A 84 -0.52 -18.72 13.95
CA LEU A 84 -1.75 -18.75 13.14
C LEU A 84 -2.90 -17.92 13.73
N ASP A 85 -2.93 -17.73 15.04
CA ASP A 85 -3.95 -16.94 15.73
C ASP A 85 -3.94 -15.46 15.29
N LEU A 86 -2.76 -14.91 15.02
CA LEU A 86 -2.61 -13.55 14.47
C LEU A 86 -3.24 -13.44 13.08
N LEU A 87 -3.20 -14.51 12.29
CA LEU A 87 -3.53 -14.52 10.87
C LEU A 87 -5.02 -14.82 10.59
N THR A 88 -5.85 -14.89 11.64
CA THR A 88 -7.28 -15.24 11.57
C THR A 88 -8.12 -14.26 10.75
N GLN A 89 -7.64 -13.02 10.56
CA GLN A 89 -8.24 -12.02 9.68
C GLN A 89 -7.20 -11.43 8.74
N SER A 90 -7.07 -10.10 8.62
CA SER A 90 -6.15 -9.45 7.67
C SER A 90 -4.89 -8.86 8.34
N ASP A 91 -4.62 -9.22 9.59
CA ASP A 91 -3.31 -8.99 10.23
C ASP A 91 -2.22 -9.84 9.55
N GLY A 92 -0.98 -9.38 9.71
CA GLY A 92 0.21 -10.07 9.25
C GLY A 92 1.25 -9.09 8.69
N LEU A 93 2.07 -9.60 7.78
CA LEU A 93 3.04 -8.82 7.03
C LEU A 93 2.36 -8.38 5.73
N LEU A 94 2.08 -7.08 5.60
CA LEU A 94 1.13 -6.55 4.62
C LEU A 94 1.75 -5.63 3.58
N GLY A 95 2.87 -5.00 3.93
CA GLY A 95 3.52 -4.01 3.09
C GLY A 95 4.98 -4.34 2.84
N LEU A 96 5.43 -4.17 1.60
CA LEU A 96 6.84 -4.23 1.19
C LEU A 96 7.13 -3.18 0.12
N THR A 97 8.19 -2.40 0.32
CA THR A 97 8.88 -1.68 -0.76
C THR A 97 10.38 -1.67 -0.48
N LEU A 98 11.17 -1.70 -1.54
CA LEU A 98 12.61 -1.47 -1.45
C LEU A 98 12.89 0.04 -1.53
N ASP A 99 14.00 0.46 -0.93
CA ASP A 99 14.51 1.81 -1.13
C ASP A 99 14.99 2.00 -2.58
N ASN A 100 15.02 3.24 -3.06
CA ASN A 100 15.51 3.53 -4.42
C ASN A 100 16.99 3.14 -4.56
N ASP A 101 17.79 3.28 -3.49
CA ASP A 101 19.21 2.92 -3.45
C ASP A 101 19.42 1.54 -2.79
N PHE A 102 18.46 0.62 -2.93
CA PHE A 102 18.48 -0.70 -2.26
C PHE A 102 19.72 -1.53 -2.58
N VAL A 103 20.28 -1.43 -3.79
CA VAL A 103 21.47 -2.19 -4.18
C VAL A 103 22.69 -1.74 -3.36
N GLU A 104 22.72 -0.48 -2.95
CA GLU A 104 23.78 0.16 -2.19
C GLU A 104 23.54 0.06 -0.67
N ASN A 105 22.31 0.33 -0.21
CA ASN A 105 21.99 0.47 1.21
C ASN A 105 21.29 -0.76 1.84
N GLY A 106 20.73 -1.65 1.02
CA GLY A 106 19.99 -2.83 1.47
C GLY A 106 18.70 -2.52 2.22
N TRP A 107 18.15 -1.32 2.13
CA TRP A 107 17.00 -0.90 2.93
C TRP A 107 15.68 -1.48 2.42
N VAL A 108 14.96 -2.12 3.34
CA VAL A 108 13.65 -2.72 3.10
C VAL A 108 12.64 -2.10 4.05
N TYR A 109 11.53 -1.60 3.52
CA TYR A 109 10.44 -1.07 4.32
C TYR A 109 9.31 -2.08 4.41
N LEU A 110 8.87 -2.37 5.63
CA LEU A 110 7.81 -3.32 5.92
C LEU A 110 6.67 -2.66 6.68
N LEU A 111 5.44 -2.97 6.29
CA LEU A 111 4.24 -2.70 7.09
C LEU A 111 3.75 -4.01 7.71
N TRP A 112 3.78 -4.10 9.05
CA TRP A 112 3.58 -5.37 9.75
C TRP A 112 2.81 -5.23 11.06
N SER A 113 1.96 -6.20 11.36
CA SER A 113 1.22 -6.28 12.62
C SER A 113 2.14 -6.74 13.75
N ASP A 114 2.19 -6.01 14.87
CA ASP A 114 2.85 -6.49 16.07
C ASP A 114 2.10 -7.73 16.62
N PRO A 115 2.77 -8.86 16.91
CA PRO A 115 2.07 -10.07 17.36
C PRO A 115 1.45 -9.93 18.74
N ASP A 116 2.06 -9.13 19.62
CA ASP A 116 1.71 -9.05 21.04
C ASP A 116 0.83 -7.83 21.32
N VAL A 117 1.07 -6.73 20.61
CA VAL A 117 0.35 -5.46 20.77
C VAL A 117 -0.55 -5.21 19.58
N ALA A 118 -1.77 -4.72 19.80
CA ALA A 118 -2.70 -4.36 18.71
C ALA A 118 -2.24 -3.07 18.01
N THR A 119 -1.11 -3.14 17.30
CA THR A 119 -0.46 -2.03 16.61
C THR A 119 0.01 -2.49 15.23
N MET A 120 -0.12 -1.60 14.24
CA MET A 120 0.52 -1.73 12.94
C MET A 120 1.81 -0.90 12.94
N ASN A 121 2.91 -1.48 12.49
CA ASN A 121 4.22 -0.82 12.46
C ASN A 121 4.68 -0.63 11.02
N LEU A 122 5.19 0.56 10.71
CA LEU A 122 6.01 0.83 9.54
C LEU A 122 7.47 0.89 9.99
N SER A 123 8.26 -0.08 9.56
CA SER A 123 9.67 -0.19 9.93
C SER A 123 10.56 -0.31 8.70
N ARG A 124 11.76 0.25 8.79
CA ARG A 124 12.88 -0.01 7.88
C ARG A 124 13.78 -1.05 8.52
N PHE A 125 14.22 -2.01 7.73
CA PHE A 125 15.25 -2.98 8.06
C PHE A 125 16.39 -2.90 7.04
N THR A 126 17.53 -3.52 7.36
CA THR A 126 18.69 -3.61 6.48
C THR A 126 18.91 -5.06 6.08
N MET A 127 18.89 -5.33 4.78
CA MET A 127 19.30 -6.59 4.17
C MET A 127 20.80 -6.55 3.87
N GLY A 128 21.53 -7.53 4.38
CA GLY A 128 22.94 -7.72 4.11
C GLY A 128 23.21 -8.26 2.70
N PRO A 129 24.49 -8.28 2.28
CA PRO A 129 24.91 -8.81 0.98
C PRO A 129 24.68 -10.33 0.83
N ASP A 130 24.43 -11.03 1.93
CA ASP A 130 24.06 -12.44 1.99
C ASP A 130 22.54 -12.69 1.84
N ASN A 131 21.77 -11.64 1.51
CA ASN A 131 20.31 -11.65 1.43
C ASN A 131 19.61 -11.98 2.76
N VAL A 132 20.27 -11.74 3.89
CA VAL A 132 19.68 -11.88 5.23
C VAL A 132 19.34 -10.50 5.77
N ILE A 133 18.14 -10.34 6.33
CA ILE A 133 17.75 -9.13 7.04
C ILE A 133 18.14 -9.25 8.51
N ASP A 134 18.94 -8.31 9.01
CA ASP A 134 19.22 -8.21 10.44
C ASP A 134 17.99 -7.66 11.18
N ARG A 135 17.33 -8.49 11.98
CA ARG A 135 16.18 -8.07 12.81
C ARG A 135 16.56 -6.95 13.80
N GLY A 136 17.81 -6.91 14.27
CA GLY A 136 18.33 -5.85 15.15
C GLY A 136 18.51 -4.50 14.45
N SER A 137 18.50 -4.48 13.11
CA SER A 137 18.60 -3.24 12.33
C SER A 137 17.30 -2.42 12.26
N GLU A 138 16.22 -2.91 12.89
CA GLU A 138 14.90 -2.27 12.84
C GLU A 138 15.00 -0.79 13.22
N LYS A 139 14.48 0.05 12.33
CA LYS A 139 14.11 1.43 12.61
C LYS A 139 12.62 1.57 12.44
N ARG A 140 11.89 1.87 13.51
CA ARG A 140 10.44 2.10 13.46
C ARG A 140 10.15 3.55 13.11
N LEU A 141 9.56 3.78 11.93
CA LEU A 141 9.27 5.13 11.43
C LEU A 141 7.94 5.63 11.98
N LEU A 142 6.91 4.79 11.89
CA LEU A 142 5.55 5.10 12.30
C LEU A 142 4.90 3.87 12.90
N ASP A 143 3.97 4.10 13.81
CA ASP A 143 3.07 3.07 14.31
C ASP A 143 1.69 3.68 14.59
N PHE A 144 0.67 2.83 14.58
CA PHE A 144 -0.67 3.22 15.00
C PHE A 144 -1.43 2.05 15.60
N THR A 145 -2.20 2.34 16.65
CA THR A 145 -3.08 1.36 17.30
C THR A 145 -4.17 0.90 16.33
N ILE A 146 -4.42 -0.40 16.34
CA ILE A 146 -5.49 -1.06 15.59
C ILE A 146 -6.45 -1.74 16.57
N TRP A 147 -7.70 -1.94 16.16
CA TRP A 147 -8.74 -2.57 16.96
C TRP A 147 -8.78 -4.08 16.74
N ARG A 148 -7.60 -4.72 16.78
CA ARG A 148 -7.49 -6.18 16.69
C ARG A 148 -8.24 -6.82 17.87
N GLY A 149 -9.09 -7.80 17.58
CA GLY A 149 -9.94 -8.47 18.58
C GLY A 149 -11.26 -7.75 18.88
N GLU A 150 -11.55 -6.61 18.26
CA GLU A 150 -12.85 -5.93 18.39
C GLU A 150 -13.70 -6.15 17.13
N GLY A 151 -14.61 -7.13 17.20
CA GLY A 151 -15.35 -7.57 16.02
C GLY A 151 -14.39 -8.07 14.93
N ARG A 152 -14.60 -7.62 13.70
CA ARG A 152 -13.77 -7.91 12.51
C ARG A 152 -13.11 -6.65 11.97
N ALA A 153 -12.79 -5.68 12.83
CA ALA A 153 -12.19 -4.40 12.45
C ALA A 153 -10.87 -4.53 11.67
N ASN A 154 -10.09 -5.58 11.97
CA ASN A 154 -8.86 -5.94 11.25
C ASN A 154 -9.10 -6.62 9.88
N SER A 155 -10.22 -6.33 9.21
CA SER A 155 -10.51 -6.81 7.85
C SER A 155 -10.08 -5.84 6.75
N HIS A 156 -9.95 -4.55 7.07
CA HIS A 156 -9.40 -3.56 6.14
C HIS A 156 -8.13 -2.94 6.74
N MET A 157 -7.02 -3.62 6.49
CA MET A 157 -5.71 -3.15 6.94
C MET A 157 -4.95 -2.40 5.85
N ALA A 158 -5.40 -2.49 4.59
CA ALA A 158 -4.65 -2.08 3.40
C ALA A 158 -3.28 -2.78 3.37
N GLY A 159 -2.17 -2.06 3.18
CA GLY A 159 -0.84 -2.66 3.20
C GLY A 159 0.15 -2.02 2.23
N SER A 160 -0.33 -1.43 1.14
CA SER A 160 0.54 -0.98 0.04
C SER A 160 1.60 0.02 0.51
N LEU A 161 2.85 -0.25 0.15
CA LEU A 161 3.96 0.68 0.26
C LEU A 161 4.51 0.99 -1.12
N ALA A 162 5.00 2.21 -1.32
CA ALA A 162 5.81 2.51 -2.49
C ALA A 162 6.81 3.62 -2.21
N MET A 163 8.04 3.42 -2.67
CA MET A 163 9.03 4.48 -2.75
C MET A 163 8.78 5.33 -4.01
N GLY A 164 8.63 6.63 -3.83
CA GLY A 164 8.54 7.60 -4.90
C GLY A 164 9.92 7.94 -5.46
N PRO A 165 10.01 8.41 -6.71
CA PRO A 165 11.28 8.82 -7.32
C PRO A 165 11.89 10.06 -6.65
N ASP A 166 11.11 10.77 -5.82
CA ASP A 166 11.52 11.91 -5.01
C ASP A 166 12.01 11.51 -3.61
N GLY A 167 12.18 10.21 -3.33
CA GLY A 167 12.60 9.69 -2.03
C GLY A 167 11.49 9.71 -0.96
N ASN A 168 10.25 9.96 -1.37
CA ASN A 168 9.12 9.91 -0.46
C ASN A 168 8.50 8.52 -0.41
N LEU A 169 8.28 8.02 0.81
CA LEU A 169 7.58 6.79 1.07
C LEU A 169 6.08 7.06 1.20
N TYR A 170 5.30 6.39 0.36
CA TYR A 170 3.84 6.38 0.40
C TYR A 170 3.34 5.13 1.12
N VAL A 171 2.38 5.32 2.03
CA VAL A 171 1.85 4.25 2.88
C VAL A 171 0.35 4.26 2.83
N ALA A 172 -0.25 3.18 2.34
CA ALA A 172 -1.70 3.00 2.34
C ALA A 172 -2.16 2.28 3.60
N THR A 173 -2.98 2.95 4.41
CA THR A 173 -3.57 2.37 5.63
C THR A 173 -5.07 2.17 5.45
N GLY A 174 -5.60 1.05 5.94
CA GLY A 174 -7.03 0.78 5.93
C GLY A 174 -7.74 1.49 7.09
N ASP A 175 -9.06 1.59 7.01
CA ASP A 175 -9.88 2.26 8.04
C ASP A 175 -9.95 1.49 9.36
N ASN A 176 -9.55 0.21 9.36
CA ASN A 176 -9.59 -0.68 10.50
C ASN A 176 -10.95 -0.66 11.20
N THR A 177 -12.03 -0.67 10.41
CA THR A 177 -13.42 -0.64 10.88
C THR A 177 -14.15 -1.88 10.39
N ASP A 178 -15.01 -2.46 11.24
CA ASP A 178 -15.75 -3.67 10.93
C ASP A 178 -16.82 -3.41 9.85
N PRO A 179 -16.75 -4.12 8.71
CA PRO A 179 -17.67 -3.90 7.60
C PRO A 179 -19.00 -4.65 7.69
N PHE A 180 -19.15 -5.61 8.59
CA PHE A 180 -20.18 -6.64 8.50
C PHE A 180 -21.46 -6.33 9.29
N ASN A 181 -21.43 -5.37 10.23
CA ASN A 181 -22.60 -5.01 11.04
C ASN A 181 -23.22 -3.65 10.67
N GLN A 182 -23.20 -3.31 9.39
CA GLN A 182 -23.74 -2.04 8.87
C GLN A 182 -24.91 -2.21 7.90
N GLN A 183 -25.34 -3.45 7.61
CA GLN A 183 -26.46 -3.74 6.68
C GLN A 183 -26.34 -3.01 5.32
N GLY A 184 -25.12 -2.81 4.84
CA GLY A 184 -24.84 -2.12 3.57
C GLY A 184 -24.66 -0.60 3.66
N TYR A 185 -24.81 0.00 4.84
CA TYR A 185 -24.54 1.42 5.07
C TYR A 185 -23.05 1.70 5.40
N THR A 186 -22.65 2.96 5.30
CA THR A 186 -21.34 3.43 5.75
C THR A 186 -21.15 3.12 7.24
N PRO A 187 -19.96 2.66 7.68
CA PRO A 187 -19.74 2.34 9.08
C PRO A 187 -19.70 3.58 9.97
N ILE A 188 -20.87 4.02 10.43
CA ILE A 188 -21.07 5.16 11.32
C ILE A 188 -22.02 4.68 12.41
N ASP A 189 -21.48 4.33 13.58
CA ASP A 189 -22.23 3.70 14.67
C ASP A 189 -21.82 4.23 16.05
N GLU A 190 -22.44 5.33 16.45
CA GLU A 190 -22.14 6.06 17.70
C GLU A 190 -22.66 5.37 18.98
N ARG A 191 -23.29 4.18 18.87
CA ARG A 191 -23.84 3.48 20.03
C ARG A 191 -22.72 3.04 21.00
N PRO A 192 -22.97 3.01 22.32
CA PRO A 192 -21.98 2.54 23.29
C PRO A 192 -21.46 1.13 22.97
N GLY A 193 -20.15 0.92 23.07
CA GLY A 193 -19.51 -0.38 22.78
C GLY A 193 -19.35 -0.71 21.29
N ARG A 194 -19.62 0.23 20.38
CA ARG A 194 -19.59 0.01 18.93
C ARG A 194 -18.47 0.77 18.21
N ARG A 195 -17.43 1.23 18.93
CA ARG A 195 -16.33 2.01 18.33
C ARG A 195 -15.69 1.36 17.11
N ALA A 196 -15.52 0.03 17.12
CA ALA A 196 -14.96 -0.74 16.01
C ALA A 196 -15.81 -0.73 14.73
N TYR A 197 -17.00 -0.16 14.80
CA TYR A 197 -18.00 -0.06 13.73
C TYR A 197 -18.24 1.40 13.34
N ASP A 198 -17.45 2.34 13.86
CA ASP A 198 -17.58 3.77 13.60
C ASP A 198 -16.30 4.35 13.01
N ALA A 199 -16.30 4.49 11.68
CA ALA A 199 -15.19 5.04 10.92
C ALA A 199 -14.99 6.55 11.13
N GLN A 200 -15.89 7.22 11.86
CA GLN A 200 -15.69 8.60 12.30
C GLN A 200 -14.43 8.74 13.18
N ALA A 201 -14.13 7.71 13.98
CA ALA A 201 -12.97 7.69 14.85
C ALA A 201 -11.65 7.36 14.12
N THR A 202 -11.71 6.92 12.85
CA THR A 202 -10.55 6.45 12.07
C THR A 202 -10.39 7.24 10.76
N SER A 203 -10.98 6.77 9.67
CA SER A 203 -10.82 7.34 8.32
C SER A 203 -11.27 8.79 8.25
N ALA A 204 -12.36 9.17 8.94
CA ALA A 204 -12.86 10.54 9.01
C ALA A 204 -12.13 11.41 10.07
N ASN A 205 -11.39 10.78 10.99
CA ASN A 205 -10.59 11.48 11.97
C ASN A 205 -9.24 11.87 11.34
N THR A 206 -9.00 13.17 11.20
CA THR A 206 -7.74 13.67 10.63
C THR A 206 -6.55 13.42 11.54
N ASP A 207 -6.77 13.29 12.85
CA ASP A 207 -5.73 13.01 13.84
C ASP A 207 -5.43 11.50 13.99
N ASP A 208 -6.01 10.64 13.14
CA ASP A 208 -5.76 9.20 13.09
C ASP A 208 -5.06 8.81 11.78
N LEU A 209 -4.10 7.88 11.86
CA LEU A 209 -3.33 7.41 10.69
C LEU A 209 -4.08 6.37 9.86
N ARG A 210 -5.20 5.82 10.35
CA ARG A 210 -6.00 4.81 9.67
C ARG A 210 -6.92 5.44 8.63
N GLY A 211 -7.14 4.71 7.55
CA GLY A 211 -7.92 5.15 6.40
C GLY A 211 -7.29 6.35 5.68
N LYS A 212 -5.97 6.31 5.48
CA LYS A 212 -5.18 7.37 4.83
C LYS A 212 -4.27 6.81 3.72
N ILE A 213 -3.80 7.71 2.86
CA ILE A 213 -2.51 7.57 2.19
C ILE A 213 -1.56 8.54 2.89
N LEU A 214 -0.53 8.01 3.54
CA LEU A 214 0.50 8.80 4.19
C LEU A 214 1.67 9.01 3.22
N ARG A 215 2.37 10.15 3.35
CA ARG A 215 3.59 10.48 2.61
C ARG A 215 4.60 11.07 3.57
N ILE A 216 5.75 10.41 3.69
CA ILE A 216 6.87 10.81 4.54
C ILE A 216 8.18 10.69 3.77
N THR A 217 9.23 11.37 4.22
CA THR A 217 10.60 11.17 3.72
C THR A 217 11.42 10.49 4.81
N PRO A 218 11.70 9.17 4.70
CA PRO A 218 12.57 8.46 5.63
C PRO A 218 13.93 9.14 5.79
N GLN A 219 14.54 9.03 6.97
CA GLN A 219 15.91 9.48 7.25
C GLN A 219 16.78 8.29 7.69
N ASP A 220 18.08 8.41 7.52
CA ASP A 220 19.07 7.38 7.81
C ASP A 220 18.99 6.88 9.26
N ASP A 221 18.71 7.78 10.21
CA ASP A 221 18.65 7.49 11.64
C ASP A 221 17.37 6.76 12.08
N GLY A 222 16.42 6.56 11.16
CA GLY A 222 15.12 5.94 11.42
C GLY A 222 14.01 6.93 11.73
N THR A 223 14.28 8.23 11.71
CA THR A 223 13.25 9.26 11.74
C THR A 223 12.67 9.50 10.36
N TYR A 224 11.75 10.45 10.24
CA TYR A 224 11.20 10.89 8.97
C TYR A 224 10.92 12.39 9.01
N THR A 225 10.91 13.01 7.83
CA THR A 225 10.36 14.36 7.65
C THR A 225 9.04 14.31 6.90
N VAL A 226 8.29 15.40 6.97
CA VAL A 226 7.01 15.56 6.27
C VAL A 226 7.26 16.45 5.06
N PRO A 227 7.15 15.92 3.82
CA PRO A 227 7.40 16.70 2.63
C PRO A 227 6.34 17.80 2.43
N GLU A 228 6.74 18.88 1.76
CA GLU A 228 5.79 19.90 1.33
C GLU A 228 4.74 19.32 0.36
N GLY A 229 3.55 19.92 0.38
CA GLY A 229 2.40 19.49 -0.43
C GLY A 229 1.51 18.43 0.21
N ASN A 230 1.84 17.92 1.41
CA ASN A 230 0.91 17.13 2.20
C ASN A 230 -0.36 17.92 2.56
N LEU A 231 -1.45 17.21 2.83
CA LEU A 231 -2.79 17.78 3.05
C LEU A 231 -2.82 18.78 4.21
N PHE A 232 -1.93 18.62 5.18
CA PHE A 232 -1.80 19.51 6.33
C PHE A 232 -0.39 20.09 6.41
N PRO A 233 -0.25 21.43 6.53
CA PRO A 233 1.05 22.07 6.58
C PRO A 233 1.81 21.73 7.88
N PRO A 234 3.16 21.77 7.84
CA PRO A 234 3.96 21.63 9.05
C PRO A 234 3.71 22.81 10.00
N GLY A 235 3.20 22.53 11.20
CA GLY A 235 3.18 23.47 12.33
C GLY A 235 1.98 24.41 12.44
N ARG A 236 1.00 24.03 13.26
CA ARG A 236 0.34 24.85 14.29
C ARG A 236 -0.36 23.87 15.26
N ARG A 237 0.34 23.48 16.34
CA ARG A 237 -0.05 22.48 17.38
C ARG A 237 0.14 20.98 17.09
N THR A 238 0.83 20.54 16.05
CA THR A 238 0.82 19.10 15.68
C THR A 238 2.21 18.55 15.38
N ARG A 239 2.87 18.04 16.43
CA ARG A 239 3.85 16.95 16.32
C ARG A 239 3.06 15.63 16.37
N GLY A 240 2.05 15.51 15.51
CA GLY A 240 1.02 14.50 15.59
C GLY A 240 0.68 13.93 14.21
N PRO A 241 0.11 12.72 14.16
CA PRO A 241 -0.02 11.86 12.99
C PRO A 241 -0.60 12.53 11.73
N ARG A 242 -1.48 13.52 11.86
CA ARG A 242 -2.18 14.15 10.73
C ARG A 242 -1.29 14.75 9.64
N SER A 243 -0.11 15.30 9.97
CA SER A 243 0.74 15.99 8.97
C SER A 243 1.29 15.04 7.91
N THR A 244 1.32 13.74 8.19
CA THR A 244 1.79 12.75 7.21
C THR A 244 0.73 12.42 6.16
N ALA A 245 -0.54 12.83 6.33
CA ALA A 245 -1.59 12.52 5.37
C ALA A 245 -1.40 13.28 4.05
N TRP A 246 -1.32 12.53 2.96
CA TRP A 246 -1.41 13.02 1.57
C TRP A 246 -2.85 12.93 1.04
N ALA A 247 -3.55 11.84 1.36
CA ALA A 247 -4.98 11.67 1.11
C ALA A 247 -5.66 11.01 2.33
N SER A 248 -6.97 11.19 2.46
CA SER A 248 -7.78 10.65 3.57
C SER A 248 -9.05 9.96 3.09
N ALA A 249 -9.76 9.31 4.01
CA ALA A 249 -11.00 8.57 3.75
C ALA A 249 -10.83 7.33 2.85
N THR A 250 -9.68 6.64 2.97
CA THR A 250 -9.52 5.31 2.36
C THR A 250 -10.16 4.25 3.25
N ARG A 251 -10.73 3.21 2.63
CA ARG A 251 -11.33 2.06 3.32
C ARG A 251 -10.39 0.86 3.31
N SER A 252 -10.08 0.38 2.10
CA SER A 252 -9.06 -0.66 1.86
C SER A 252 -8.37 -0.40 0.52
N ALA A 253 -7.18 0.20 0.58
CA ALA A 253 -6.35 0.46 -0.58
C ALA A 253 -5.44 -0.75 -0.83
N SER A 254 -5.64 -1.45 -1.94
CA SER A 254 -4.93 -2.70 -2.26
C SER A 254 -3.45 -2.45 -2.62
N PRO A 255 -2.55 -3.46 -2.49
CA PRO A 255 -1.12 -3.35 -2.81
C PRO A 255 -0.76 -2.74 -4.17
N SER A 256 -1.66 -2.84 -5.16
CA SER A 256 -1.44 -2.34 -6.51
C SER A 256 -1.65 -0.83 -6.69
N ILE A 257 -2.00 -0.07 -5.66
CA ILE A 257 -2.43 1.34 -5.79
C ILE A 257 -1.30 2.37 -5.86
N LEU A 258 -0.10 2.05 -5.36
CA LEU A 258 1.00 3.03 -5.21
C LEU A 258 2.19 2.81 -6.15
N ARG A 259 2.20 1.76 -6.98
CA ARG A 259 3.30 1.54 -7.92
C ARG A 259 3.26 2.60 -9.03
N PRO A 260 4.38 3.30 -9.33
CA PRO A 260 4.44 4.22 -10.45
C PRO A 260 4.37 3.46 -11.78
N VAL A 261 3.15 3.25 -12.26
CA VAL A 261 2.85 3.04 -13.69
C VAL A 261 2.25 4.36 -14.18
N PRO A 262 2.48 4.79 -15.44
CA PRO A 262 1.90 6.03 -15.92
C PRO A 262 0.38 5.87 -15.94
N SER A 263 -0.28 6.54 -14.99
CA SER A 263 -1.73 6.57 -14.71
C SER A 263 -2.34 5.26 -14.17
N TRP A 264 -3.43 5.40 -13.40
CA TRP A 264 -4.31 4.39 -12.75
C TRP A 264 -4.08 4.15 -11.25
N SER A 265 -5.07 4.60 -10.45
CA SER A 265 -5.31 4.18 -9.07
C SER A 265 -6.54 3.25 -9.03
N VAL A 266 -6.49 2.18 -8.22
CA VAL A 266 -7.62 1.26 -8.01
C VAL A 266 -7.98 1.23 -6.53
N THR A 267 -9.15 1.76 -6.19
CA THR A 267 -9.77 1.64 -4.85
C THR A 267 -10.91 0.64 -4.91
N THR A 268 -11.00 -0.28 -3.95
CA THR A 268 -12.13 -1.22 -3.88
C THR A 268 -13.36 -0.58 -3.22
N GLY A 269 -14.48 -0.59 -3.92
CA GLY A 269 -15.83 -0.28 -3.44
C GLY A 269 -16.78 -1.48 -3.63
N PRO A 270 -18.01 -1.47 -3.08
CA PRO A 270 -18.84 -2.66 -2.87
C PRO A 270 -19.45 -3.33 -4.14
N THR A 271 -18.93 -3.08 -5.33
CA THR A 271 -19.43 -3.71 -6.57
C THR A 271 -18.59 -4.92 -6.98
N PRO A 272 -19.21 -6.07 -7.33
CA PRO A 272 -18.47 -7.27 -7.71
C PRO A 272 -17.97 -7.20 -9.15
N GLY A 273 -16.68 -7.53 -9.34
CA GLY A 273 -16.13 -8.01 -10.61
C GLY A 273 -15.06 -7.13 -11.24
N TRP A 274 -13.79 -7.30 -10.85
CA TRP A 274 -12.64 -6.83 -11.65
C TRP A 274 -11.45 -7.79 -11.49
N ARG A 275 -10.76 -8.08 -12.61
CA ARG A 275 -9.50 -8.85 -12.68
C ARG A 275 -8.33 -7.90 -12.85
N THR A 276 -7.24 -8.14 -12.14
CA THR A 276 -5.97 -7.40 -12.28
C THR A 276 -5.08 -8.09 -13.34
N ARG A 277 -4.56 -7.35 -14.33
CA ARG A 277 -3.46 -7.80 -15.22
C ARG A 277 -2.28 -6.83 -15.05
N CYS A 278 -1.10 -7.35 -14.75
CA CYS A 278 0.17 -6.62 -14.80
C CYS A 278 0.98 -7.16 -16.00
N GLY A 279 1.59 -6.27 -16.79
CA GLY A 279 2.46 -6.65 -17.91
C GLY A 279 3.66 -5.71 -18.00
N VAL A 280 4.85 -6.27 -18.25
CA VAL A 280 6.11 -5.53 -18.46
C VAL A 280 6.45 -5.57 -19.96
N ARG A 281 6.72 -4.41 -20.58
CA ARG A 281 7.24 -4.37 -21.96
C ARG A 281 8.74 -4.71 -21.95
N LYS A 282 9.15 -5.77 -22.66
CA LYS A 282 10.55 -5.99 -23.03
C LYS A 282 10.93 -5.06 -24.19
N GLY A 283 11.91 -4.17 -23.97
CA GLY A 283 12.61 -3.47 -25.05
C GLY A 283 13.70 -4.38 -25.62
N TRP A 284 13.65 -4.67 -26.91
CA TRP A 284 14.77 -5.27 -27.65
C TRP A 284 15.42 -4.17 -28.49
N SER A 285 16.70 -3.89 -28.25
CA SER A 285 17.57 -3.23 -29.23
C SER A 285 18.29 -4.32 -30.03
N SER A 286 17.81 -4.62 -31.23
CA SER A 286 18.59 -5.37 -32.21
C SER A 286 19.49 -4.40 -32.97
N SER A 287 20.78 -4.38 -32.63
CA SER A 287 21.82 -3.91 -33.53
C SER A 287 22.11 -5.02 -34.55
N SER A 288 21.93 -4.75 -35.84
CA SER A 288 22.47 -5.58 -36.91
C SER A 288 22.50 -4.80 -38.24
N GLY A 289 23.69 -4.70 -38.84
CA GLY A 289 23.90 -4.37 -40.25
C GLY A 289 24.48 -2.99 -40.52
#